data_AF-G2E3Q6-F1
#
_entry.id   AF-G2E3Q6-F1
#
_cell.length_a   1.000
_cell.length_b   1.000
_cell.length_c   1.000
_cell.angle_alpha   90.00
_cell.angle_beta   90.00
_cell.angle_gamma   90.00
#
_symmetry.space_group_name_H-M   'P 1'
#
loop_
_entity.id
_entity.type
_entity.pdbx_description
1 polymer ?
#
loop_
_entity_poly.entity_id
_entity_poly.type
_entity_poly.pdbx_seq_one_letter_code
_entity_poly.pdbx_strand_id
1 'polypeptide(L)'
;MDMTGFQVRVIVIDNDHRASAGVVVDRYRVTKTPFSIFYDVEPIQGISYARNRALRHIDADYAAFLDDDETVSSGWLQSMMHALHHYGADVVFGPVIGLLPEGAPKWSSKHPSFKRPRHSSGAILATGATGNVLFRVFAIGQPRQQFNSAYALTGGEDTDYFSLLHRSGVRMIWCDEGEVFESISEERLNIKWICRRGYRGGQQFYKRVVQSYSAPNKFLWFSIKIAQTITASLFLPIIAIVSFSQAVIILTRISASMGQLSMSIGMSCYQEYRPDRYRTGSE
;
A
#
# COMPACT_ATOMS: atom_id res chain seq x y z
N MET A 1 20.62 5.50 7.99
CA MET A 1 19.90 6.78 7.84
C MET A 1 20.67 7.84 8.60
N ASP A 2 21.04 8.92 7.93
CA ASP A 2 21.53 10.14 8.57
C ASP A 2 20.37 10.83 9.29
N MET A 3 20.60 11.35 10.49
CA MET A 3 19.60 12.03 11.33
C MET A 3 20.10 13.38 11.82
N THR A 4 21.17 13.89 11.24
CA THR A 4 21.78 15.15 11.63
C THR A 4 20.75 16.28 11.59
N GLY A 5 20.57 16.97 12.72
CA GLY A 5 19.60 18.05 12.87
C GLY A 5 18.17 17.62 13.24
N PHE A 6 17.92 16.32 13.46
CA PHE A 6 16.59 15.81 13.81
C PHE A 6 16.61 14.97 15.10
N GLN A 7 15.63 15.21 15.97
CA GLN A 7 15.31 14.30 17.06
C GLN A 7 14.28 13.28 16.56
N VAL A 8 14.65 11.99 16.55
CA VAL A 8 13.80 10.92 16.00
C VAL A 8 13.26 10.05 17.12
N ARG A 9 11.98 9.68 16.98
CA ARG A 9 11.29 8.66 17.75
C ARG A 9 10.60 7.71 16.78
N VAL A 10 10.77 6.41 17.03
CA VAL A 10 10.08 5.36 16.27
C VAL A 10 8.87 4.90 17.06
N ILE A 11 7.72 4.82 16.40
CA ILE A 11 6.46 4.33 16.97
C ILE A 11 6.13 3.03 16.23
N VAL A 12 6.15 1.92 16.95
CA VAL A 12 5.76 0.60 16.44
C VAL A 12 4.39 0.27 17.01
N ILE A 13 3.41 0.10 16.12
CA ILE A 13 2.08 -0.40 16.47
C ILE A 13 1.95 -1.83 15.95
N ASP A 14 1.99 -2.80 16.85
CA ASP A 14 1.77 -4.19 16.49
C ASP A 14 0.27 -4.43 16.28
N ASN A 15 -0.12 -4.88 15.08
CA ASN A 15 -1.50 -5.23 14.77
C ASN A 15 -1.80 -6.72 14.93
N ASP A 16 -1.01 -7.40 15.76
CA ASP A 16 -1.30 -8.71 16.31
C ASP A 16 -1.69 -8.58 17.79
N HIS A 17 -2.91 -9.03 18.12
CA HIS A 17 -3.39 -9.16 19.50
C HIS A 17 -2.46 -9.95 20.44
N ARG A 18 -1.55 -10.78 19.89
CA ARG A 18 -0.55 -11.53 20.66
C ARG A 18 0.75 -10.76 20.90
N ALA A 19 0.87 -9.54 20.42
CA ALA A 19 2.07 -8.71 20.56
C ALA A 19 3.33 -9.42 20.00
N SER A 20 3.20 -10.06 18.83
CA SER A 20 4.26 -10.91 18.25
C SER A 20 5.54 -10.13 17.90
N ALA A 21 5.45 -8.82 17.68
CA ALA A 21 6.60 -7.96 17.45
C ALA A 21 7.34 -7.56 18.75
N GLY A 22 6.74 -7.77 19.93
CA GLY A 22 7.27 -7.29 21.21
C GLY A 22 8.70 -7.74 21.50
N VAL A 23 9.00 -9.03 21.26
CA VAL A 23 10.34 -9.60 21.47
C VAL A 23 11.40 -8.91 20.59
N VAL A 24 11.05 -8.57 19.35
CA VAL A 24 11.95 -7.88 18.43
C VAL A 24 12.16 -6.43 18.89
N VAL A 25 11.09 -5.75 19.28
CA VAL A 25 11.17 -4.36 19.75
C VAL A 25 11.99 -4.25 21.03
N ASP A 26 11.81 -5.14 21.99
CA ASP A 26 12.58 -5.14 23.23
C ASP A 26 14.07 -5.39 22.97
N ARG A 27 14.41 -6.24 22.00
CA ARG A 27 15.80 -6.40 21.55
C ARG A 27 16.39 -5.09 21.03
N TYR A 28 15.62 -4.31 20.27
CA TYR A 28 16.09 -3.01 19.76
C TYR A 28 16.10 -1.89 20.80
N ARG A 29 15.33 -2.01 21.88
CA ARG A 29 15.37 -1.08 23.01
C ARG A 29 16.62 -1.24 23.85
N VAL A 30 17.11 -2.49 23.99
CA VAL A 30 18.35 -2.76 24.75
C VAL A 30 19.61 -2.49 23.93
N THR A 31 19.53 -2.54 22.59
CA THR A 31 20.63 -2.04 21.75
C THR A 31 20.65 -0.52 21.79
N LYS A 32 21.85 0.08 21.88
CA LYS A 32 22.01 1.54 21.87
C LYS A 32 21.67 2.09 20.48
N THR A 33 20.38 2.31 20.24
CA THR A 33 19.89 3.04 19.06
C THR A 33 19.96 4.55 19.32
N PRO A 34 20.18 5.37 18.28
CA PRO A 34 20.23 6.83 18.39
C PRO A 34 18.85 7.49 18.55
N PHE A 35 17.77 6.70 18.62
CA PHE A 35 16.39 7.17 18.72
C PHE A 35 15.62 6.37 19.78
N SER A 36 14.55 6.95 20.31
CA SER A 36 13.65 6.24 21.23
C SER A 36 12.65 5.37 20.47
N ILE A 37 12.29 4.21 21.02
CA ILE A 37 11.30 3.28 20.43
C ILE A 37 10.10 3.14 21.36
N PHE A 38 8.96 3.66 20.91
CA PHE A 38 7.67 3.44 21.54
C PHE A 38 6.96 2.25 20.89
N TYR A 39 6.34 1.43 21.73
CA TYR A 39 5.65 0.22 21.32
C TYR A 39 4.26 0.20 21.92
N ASP A 40 3.27 -0.11 21.11
CA ASP A 40 1.90 -0.33 21.55
C ASP A 40 1.24 -1.37 20.63
N VAL A 41 0.14 -1.97 21.10
CA VAL A 41 -0.55 -3.07 20.41
C VAL A 41 -1.95 -2.60 20.03
N GLU A 42 -2.31 -2.70 18.74
CA GLU A 42 -3.68 -2.60 18.29
C GLU A 42 -4.32 -3.99 18.24
N PRO A 43 -5.14 -4.37 19.25
CA PRO A 43 -5.67 -5.72 19.35
C PRO A 43 -6.71 -6.06 18.27
N ILE A 44 -7.31 -5.06 17.63
CA ILE A 44 -8.29 -5.28 16.56
C ILE A 44 -7.55 -5.32 15.23
N GLN A 45 -7.55 -6.50 14.58
CA GLN A 45 -6.90 -6.66 13.29
C GLN A 45 -7.55 -5.73 12.24
N GLY A 46 -6.69 -4.99 11.54
CA GLY A 46 -7.09 -4.08 10.48
C GLY A 46 -6.11 -2.91 10.36
N ILE A 47 -5.57 -2.73 9.16
CA ILE A 47 -4.46 -1.79 8.91
C ILE A 47 -4.82 -0.34 9.27
N SER A 48 -6.07 0.07 9.02
CA SER A 48 -6.56 1.41 9.39
C SER A 48 -6.59 1.62 10.91
N TYR A 49 -6.89 0.59 11.70
CA TYR A 49 -6.90 0.69 13.16
C TYR A 49 -5.49 0.88 13.70
N ALA A 50 -4.52 0.11 13.20
CA ALA A 50 -3.11 0.24 13.59
C ALA A 50 -2.57 1.64 13.28
N ARG A 51 -2.87 2.18 12.10
CA ARG A 51 -2.45 3.53 11.70
C ARG A 51 -3.13 4.62 12.50
N ASN A 52 -4.44 4.51 12.74
CA ASN A 52 -5.16 5.44 13.62
C ASN A 52 -4.60 5.42 15.04
N ARG A 53 -4.21 4.24 15.54
CA ARG A 53 -3.53 4.12 16.82
C ARG A 53 -2.17 4.80 16.81
N ALA A 54 -1.37 4.65 15.75
CA ALA A 54 -0.11 5.37 15.58
C ALA A 54 -0.33 6.90 15.60
N LEU A 55 -1.36 7.39 14.90
CA LEU A 55 -1.72 8.81 14.87
C LEU A 55 -1.98 9.40 16.25
N ARG A 56 -2.43 8.61 17.24
CA ARG A 56 -2.65 9.10 18.62
C ARG A 56 -1.35 9.33 19.40
N HIS A 57 -0.29 8.63 19.02
CA HIS A 57 1.01 8.65 19.72
C HIS A 57 2.01 9.62 19.10
N ILE A 58 1.67 10.25 17.97
CA ILE A 58 2.49 11.28 17.34
C ILE A 58 2.52 12.52 18.23
N ASP A 59 3.71 12.91 18.66
CA ASP A 59 4.00 14.14 19.38
C ASP A 59 5.29 14.74 18.81
N ALA A 60 5.16 15.34 17.63
CA ALA A 60 6.26 15.87 16.82
C ALA A 60 5.73 16.87 15.78
N ASP A 61 6.64 17.67 15.19
CA ASP A 61 6.31 18.61 14.10
C ASP A 61 6.09 17.88 12.76
N TYR A 62 6.80 16.77 12.56
CA TYR A 62 6.79 15.94 11.36
C TYR A 62 6.58 14.48 11.76
N ALA A 63 5.94 13.73 10.88
CA ALA A 63 5.80 12.29 11.02
C ALA A 63 6.03 11.60 9.68
N ALA A 64 6.47 10.36 9.73
CA ALA A 64 6.63 9.52 8.56
C ALA A 64 6.00 8.15 8.80
N PHE A 65 5.48 7.55 7.74
CA PHE A 65 5.06 6.15 7.75
C PHE A 65 6.00 5.33 6.85
N LEU A 66 6.32 4.14 7.36
CA LEU A 66 7.07 3.07 6.71
C LEU A 66 6.39 1.76 7.10
N ASP A 67 6.38 0.80 6.19
CA ASP A 67 5.90 -0.55 6.47
C ASP A 67 7.03 -1.41 7.10
N ASP A 68 6.70 -2.55 7.69
CA ASP A 68 7.64 -3.41 8.42
C ASP A 68 8.56 -4.24 7.52
N ASP A 69 8.20 -4.37 6.24
CA ASP A 69 9.00 -5.00 5.19
C ASP A 69 9.87 -3.99 4.41
N GLU A 70 10.01 -2.76 4.91
CA GLU A 70 10.73 -1.66 4.26
C GLU A 70 12.05 -1.27 4.97
N THR A 71 13.03 -0.84 4.16
CA THR A 71 14.28 -0.21 4.65
C THR A 71 14.56 1.08 3.90
N VAL A 72 15.09 2.10 4.58
CA VAL A 72 15.31 3.43 4.00
C VAL A 72 16.76 3.60 3.49
N SER A 73 16.95 4.40 2.44
CA SER A 73 18.30 4.80 2.00
C SER A 73 19.01 5.66 3.05
N SER A 74 20.34 5.80 2.94
CA SER A 74 21.14 6.53 3.94
C SER A 74 20.73 8.00 4.06
N GLY A 75 20.45 8.68 2.95
CA GLY A 75 20.02 10.09 2.92
C GLY A 75 18.51 10.30 2.90
N TRP A 76 17.71 9.24 3.12
CA TRP A 76 16.26 9.28 2.97
C TRP A 76 15.60 10.44 3.74
N LEU A 77 15.89 10.58 5.05
CA LEU A 77 15.26 11.60 5.87
C LEU A 77 15.64 13.02 5.42
N GLN A 78 16.92 13.22 5.06
CA GLN A 78 17.42 14.50 4.56
C GLN A 78 16.72 14.87 3.24
N SER A 79 16.64 13.94 2.29
CA SER A 79 15.99 14.15 1.00
C SER A 79 14.50 14.47 1.15
N MET A 80 13.79 13.72 1.99
CA MET A 80 12.36 13.93 2.24
C MET A 80 12.10 15.29 2.90
N MET A 81 12.88 15.65 3.92
CA MET A 81 12.78 16.94 4.60
C MET A 81 13.16 18.11 3.69
N HIS A 82 14.25 17.98 2.94
CA HIS A 82 14.69 18.99 1.97
C HIS A 82 13.61 19.24 0.92
N ALA A 83 13.05 18.18 0.31
CA ALA A 83 11.97 18.33 -0.66
C ALA A 83 10.73 19.00 -0.05
N LEU A 84 10.36 18.61 1.17
CA LEU A 84 9.22 19.18 1.89
C LEU A 84 9.37 20.70 2.07
N HIS A 85 10.56 21.16 2.47
CA HIS A 85 10.84 22.59 2.65
C HIS A 85 11.03 23.32 1.31
N HIS A 86 11.85 22.78 0.41
CA HIS A 86 12.19 23.37 -0.88
C HIS A 86 10.93 23.62 -1.74
N TYR A 87 10.04 22.64 -1.80
CA TYR A 87 8.81 22.78 -2.56
C TYR A 87 7.69 23.43 -1.74
N GLY A 88 7.88 23.73 -0.45
CA GLY A 88 6.81 24.26 0.41
C GLY A 88 5.59 23.34 0.44
N ALA A 89 5.83 22.04 0.62
CA ALA A 89 4.80 21.00 0.67
C ALA A 89 4.45 20.66 2.13
N ASP A 90 3.28 20.03 2.27
CA ASP A 90 2.76 19.52 3.53
C ASP A 90 3.02 18.02 3.68
N VAL A 91 3.02 17.28 2.56
CA VAL A 91 3.24 15.84 2.46
C VAL A 91 4.22 15.56 1.33
N VAL A 92 5.17 14.66 1.56
CA VAL A 92 6.16 14.18 0.60
C VAL A 92 6.08 12.67 0.54
N PHE A 93 5.92 12.13 -0.67
CA PHE A 93 6.04 10.70 -0.96
C PHE A 93 7.37 10.42 -1.64
N GLY A 94 7.88 9.20 -1.48
CA GLY A 94 9.08 8.75 -2.17
C GLY A 94 8.91 7.41 -2.90
N PRO A 95 9.87 7.03 -3.74
CA PRO A 95 9.87 5.75 -4.43
C PRO A 95 10.01 4.57 -3.46
N VAL A 96 9.26 3.50 -3.74
CA VAL A 96 9.40 2.19 -3.10
C VAL A 96 9.94 1.20 -4.12
N ILE A 97 11.15 0.73 -3.89
CA ILE A 97 11.89 -0.17 -4.76
C ILE A 97 11.71 -1.60 -4.26
N GLY A 98 10.97 -2.41 -5.02
CA GLY A 98 10.77 -3.81 -4.69
C GLY A 98 12.04 -4.63 -4.89
N LEU A 99 12.54 -5.22 -3.81
CA LEU A 99 13.68 -6.14 -3.82
C LEU A 99 13.18 -7.58 -3.90
N LEU A 100 13.50 -8.23 -5.02
CA LEU A 100 13.25 -9.66 -5.18
C LEU A 100 14.36 -10.46 -4.48
N PRO A 101 14.02 -11.55 -3.76
CA PRO A 101 15.00 -12.44 -3.17
C PRO A 101 15.80 -13.16 -4.24
N GLU A 102 16.96 -13.68 -3.85
CA GLU A 102 17.75 -14.54 -4.72
C GLU A 102 16.93 -15.76 -5.15
N GLY A 103 17.06 -16.17 -6.41
CA GLY A 103 16.29 -17.30 -6.95
C GLY A 103 14.81 -16.99 -7.25
N ALA A 104 14.37 -15.73 -7.13
CA ALA A 104 13.01 -15.34 -7.49
C ALA A 104 12.62 -15.84 -8.91
N PRO A 105 11.37 -16.31 -9.11
CA PRO A 105 10.94 -16.82 -10.41
C PRO A 105 11.12 -15.78 -11.52
N LYS A 106 11.67 -16.17 -12.68
CA LYS A 106 11.99 -15.22 -13.77
C LYS A 106 10.82 -14.30 -14.16
N TRP A 107 9.58 -14.79 -14.06
CA TRP A 107 8.37 -14.02 -14.36
C TRP A 107 8.12 -12.82 -13.42
N SER A 108 8.61 -12.86 -12.18
CA SER A 108 8.34 -11.81 -11.18
C SER A 108 9.10 -10.51 -11.48
N SER A 109 10.33 -10.60 -11.96
CA SER A 109 11.20 -9.43 -12.28
C SER A 109 10.57 -8.35 -13.17
N LYS A 110 9.73 -8.77 -14.12
CA LYS A 110 9.03 -7.86 -15.05
C LYS A 110 7.55 -7.67 -14.70
N HIS A 111 7.07 -8.30 -13.63
CA HIS A 111 5.65 -8.29 -13.31
C HIS A 111 5.22 -6.92 -12.74
N PRO A 112 4.18 -6.27 -13.30
CA PRO A 112 3.77 -4.93 -12.88
C PRO A 112 3.39 -4.82 -11.40
N SER A 113 2.88 -5.89 -10.79
CA SER A 113 2.52 -5.88 -9.36
C SER A 113 3.69 -5.64 -8.40
N PHE A 114 4.93 -5.87 -8.85
CA PHE A 114 6.16 -5.63 -8.09
C PHE A 114 6.89 -4.36 -8.55
N LYS A 115 6.27 -3.57 -9.44
CA LYS A 115 6.76 -2.29 -9.90
C LYS A 115 5.86 -1.19 -9.37
N ARG A 116 6.43 -0.23 -8.65
CA ARG A 116 5.72 0.95 -8.15
C ARG A 116 5.91 2.11 -9.14
N PRO A 117 4.93 3.02 -9.26
CA PRO A 117 5.12 4.24 -10.03
C PRO A 117 6.27 5.07 -9.45
N ARG A 118 6.96 5.80 -10.32
CA ARG A 118 8.04 6.73 -9.97
C ARG A 118 7.76 8.05 -10.67
N HIS A 119 7.94 9.16 -9.96
CA HIS A 119 7.69 10.52 -10.46
C HIS A 119 8.96 11.37 -10.31
N SER A 120 9.03 12.51 -10.99
CA SER A 120 10.11 13.47 -10.76
C SER A 120 9.92 14.20 -9.44
N SER A 121 11.01 14.60 -8.78
CA SER A 121 10.94 15.44 -7.58
C SER A 121 10.15 16.73 -7.83
N GLY A 122 9.30 17.09 -6.88
CA GLY A 122 8.38 18.23 -6.99
C GLY A 122 7.08 17.96 -7.74
N ALA A 123 6.90 16.77 -8.33
CA ALA A 123 5.63 16.41 -8.97
C ALA A 123 4.47 16.46 -7.96
N ILE A 124 3.40 17.18 -8.30
CA ILE A 124 2.22 17.31 -7.45
C ILE A 124 1.37 16.04 -7.55
N LEU A 125 0.94 15.51 -6.40
CA LEU A 125 0.17 14.29 -6.32
C LEU A 125 -1.21 14.53 -5.72
N ALA A 126 -2.22 13.86 -6.29
CA ALA A 126 -3.59 13.89 -5.80
C ALA A 126 -3.87 12.83 -4.71
N THR A 127 -2.93 11.92 -4.49
CA THR A 127 -3.00 10.83 -3.50
C THR A 127 -1.62 10.20 -3.34
N GLY A 128 -1.43 9.35 -2.33
CA GLY A 128 -0.26 8.48 -2.21
C GLY A 128 -0.52 7.25 -1.33
N ALA A 129 0.54 6.69 -0.79
CA ALA A 129 0.53 5.49 0.05
C ALA A 129 1.36 5.72 1.33
N THR A 130 1.16 4.90 2.36
CA THR A 130 1.87 5.05 3.64
C THR A 130 3.24 4.37 3.70
N GLY A 131 3.54 3.44 2.80
CA GLY A 131 4.88 2.84 2.70
C GLY A 131 5.80 3.82 1.98
N ASN A 132 6.48 4.72 2.71
CA ASN A 132 7.28 5.85 2.22
C ASN A 132 6.54 7.20 2.03
N VAL A 133 6.13 7.79 3.16
CA VAL A 133 5.60 9.15 3.22
C VAL A 133 6.13 9.89 4.44
N LEU A 134 6.42 11.19 4.27
CA LEU A 134 6.73 12.13 5.35
C LEU A 134 5.77 13.31 5.26
N PHE A 135 5.24 13.78 6.38
CA PHE A 135 4.29 14.89 6.41
C PHE A 135 4.43 15.77 7.64
N ARG A 136 3.98 17.02 7.52
CA ARG A 136 3.82 17.95 8.63
C ARG A 136 2.63 17.53 9.47
N VAL A 137 2.78 17.42 10.79
CA VAL A 137 1.70 16.93 11.65
C VAL A 137 0.49 17.88 11.66
N PHE A 138 0.67 19.18 11.42
CA PHE A 138 -0.48 20.08 11.27
C PHE A 138 -1.30 19.81 9.99
N ALA A 139 -0.69 19.23 8.95
CA ALA A 139 -1.35 19.02 7.65
C ALA A 139 -2.50 18.02 7.73
N ILE A 140 -2.51 17.19 8.78
CA ILE A 140 -3.59 16.23 9.03
C ILE A 140 -4.68 16.83 9.94
N GLY A 141 -4.63 18.12 10.27
CA GLY A 141 -5.69 18.84 10.97
C GLY A 141 -5.76 18.63 12.49
N GLN A 142 -6.68 19.38 13.11
CA GLN A 142 -7.02 19.31 14.53
C GLN A 142 -8.56 19.34 14.68
N PRO A 143 -9.21 18.24 15.11
CA PRO A 143 -8.62 16.93 15.41
C PRO A 143 -7.97 16.30 14.17
N ARG A 144 -6.99 15.43 14.40
CA ARG A 144 -6.27 14.72 13.33
C ARG A 144 -7.23 13.88 12.49
N GLN A 145 -7.19 14.06 11.17
CA GLN A 145 -7.85 13.22 10.17
C GLN A 145 -7.47 11.77 10.43
N GLN A 146 -8.45 10.87 10.39
CA GLN A 146 -8.26 9.45 10.62
C GLN A 146 -8.34 8.67 9.29
N PHE A 147 -7.65 7.54 9.22
CA PHE A 147 -7.86 6.53 8.20
C PHE A 147 -9.26 5.92 8.36
N ASN A 148 -9.97 5.77 7.24
CA ASN A 148 -11.32 5.24 7.25
C ASN A 148 -11.33 3.73 7.56
N SER A 149 -11.94 3.37 8.70
CA SER A 149 -12.01 1.98 9.18
C SER A 149 -12.79 1.03 8.27
N ALA A 150 -13.60 1.55 7.34
CA ALA A 150 -14.28 0.73 6.33
C ALA A 150 -13.28 -0.04 5.43
N TYR A 151 -12.03 0.40 5.36
CA TYR A 151 -10.96 -0.25 4.60
C TYR A 151 -10.08 -1.19 5.43
N ALA A 152 -10.30 -1.26 6.75
CA ALA A 152 -9.42 -1.94 7.70
C ALA A 152 -9.04 -3.37 7.30
N LEU A 153 -9.99 -4.13 6.74
CA LEU A 153 -9.77 -5.52 6.33
C LEU A 153 -9.51 -5.71 4.83
N THR A 154 -9.73 -4.69 4.00
CA THR A 154 -9.71 -4.83 2.53
C THR A 154 -8.53 -4.15 1.85
N GLY A 155 -7.91 -3.16 2.51
CA GLY A 155 -6.87 -2.30 1.95
C GLY A 155 -7.43 -1.12 1.15
N GLY A 156 -6.57 -0.14 0.85
CA GLY A 156 -6.91 1.08 0.10
C GLY A 156 -7.24 2.30 0.96
N GLU A 157 -7.12 2.15 2.29
CA GLU A 157 -7.23 3.21 3.29
C GLU A 157 -6.24 4.35 3.06
N ASP A 158 -5.04 4.05 2.58
CA ASP A 158 -4.00 5.04 2.29
C ASP A 158 -4.43 5.99 1.18
N THR A 159 -4.94 5.42 0.08
CA THR A 159 -5.39 6.15 -1.08
C THR A 159 -6.61 6.99 -0.74
N ASP A 160 -7.54 6.45 0.05
CA ASP A 160 -8.69 7.22 0.57
C ASP A 160 -8.22 8.40 1.44
N TYR A 161 -7.33 8.13 2.40
CA TYR A 161 -6.78 9.11 3.33
C TYR A 161 -6.09 10.28 2.62
N PHE A 162 -5.15 9.99 1.72
CA PHE A 162 -4.42 11.05 1.00
C PHE A 162 -5.28 11.74 -0.06
N SER A 163 -6.24 11.04 -0.69
CA SER A 163 -7.22 11.69 -1.57
C SER A 163 -8.09 12.69 -0.81
N LEU A 164 -8.45 12.39 0.45
CA LEU A 164 -9.19 13.30 1.31
C LEU A 164 -8.36 14.53 1.69
N LEU A 165 -7.10 14.33 2.10
CA LEU A 165 -6.19 15.45 2.41
C LEU A 165 -5.98 16.37 1.21
N HIS A 166 -5.76 15.80 0.02
CA HIS A 166 -5.65 16.58 -1.22
C HIS A 166 -6.88 17.45 -1.48
N ARG A 167 -8.09 16.89 -1.32
CA ARG A 167 -9.35 17.62 -1.51
C ARG A 167 -9.54 18.73 -0.48
N SER A 168 -8.93 18.60 0.70
CA SER A 168 -8.88 19.65 1.73
C SER A 168 -7.81 20.71 1.49
N GLY A 169 -7.09 20.65 0.35
CA GLY A 169 -6.09 21.65 -0.03
C GLY A 169 -4.66 21.36 0.47
N VAL A 170 -4.42 20.19 1.07
CA VAL A 170 -3.07 19.79 1.51
C VAL A 170 -2.17 19.61 0.31
N ARG A 171 -1.01 20.27 0.31
CA ARG A 171 -0.07 20.21 -0.81
C ARG A 171 0.83 18.99 -0.70
N MET A 172 0.69 18.07 -1.64
CA MET A 172 1.44 16.82 -1.64
C MET A 172 2.35 16.71 -2.87
N ILE A 173 3.60 16.33 -2.66
CA ILE A 173 4.61 16.21 -3.72
C ILE A 173 5.37 14.89 -3.66
N TRP A 174 6.12 14.60 -4.72
CA TRP A 174 7.07 13.49 -4.79
C TRP A 174 8.52 13.94 -4.55
N CYS A 175 9.32 13.10 -3.90
CA CYS A 175 10.77 13.23 -3.75
C CYS A 175 11.44 11.97 -4.30
N ASP A 176 12.08 12.07 -5.46
CA ASP A 176 12.65 10.91 -6.16
C ASP A 176 13.94 10.40 -5.52
N GLU A 177 14.61 11.23 -4.72
CA GLU A 177 15.80 10.89 -3.95
C GLU A 177 15.45 10.18 -2.61
N GLY A 178 14.18 10.19 -2.21
CA GLY A 178 13.69 9.59 -0.97
C GLY A 178 13.43 8.09 -1.08
N GLU A 179 14.42 7.30 -1.47
CA GLU A 179 14.25 5.87 -1.75
C GLU A 179 14.05 5.00 -0.50
N VAL A 180 13.07 4.10 -0.60
CA VAL A 180 12.80 2.99 0.33
C VAL A 180 12.85 1.68 -0.45
N PHE A 181 13.30 0.62 0.20
CA PHE A 181 13.43 -0.72 -0.36
C PHE A 181 12.49 -1.70 0.35
N GLU A 182 11.51 -2.24 -0.38
CA GLU A 182 10.51 -3.21 0.11
C GLU A 182 11.03 -4.63 -0.19
N SER A 183 11.20 -5.46 0.84
CA SER A 183 11.61 -6.86 0.67
C SER A 183 10.42 -7.72 0.27
N ILE A 184 10.42 -8.26 -0.96
CA ILE A 184 9.31 -9.08 -1.44
C ILE A 184 9.48 -10.51 -0.90
N SER A 185 8.61 -10.92 0.02
CA SER A 185 8.67 -12.27 0.58
C SER A 185 8.41 -13.35 -0.49
N GLU A 186 9.05 -14.52 -0.33
CA GLU A 186 8.88 -15.68 -1.22
C GLU A 186 7.42 -16.14 -1.32
N GLU A 187 6.65 -15.98 -0.23
CA GLU A 187 5.22 -16.29 -0.19
C GLU A 187 4.39 -15.46 -1.17
N ARG A 188 4.87 -14.27 -1.57
CA ARG A 188 4.24 -13.42 -2.58
C ARG A 188 4.62 -13.85 -4.02
N LEU A 189 5.66 -14.66 -4.19
CA LEU A 189 6.25 -15.04 -5.49
C LEU A 189 5.65 -16.31 -6.10
N ASN A 190 4.32 -16.42 -6.05
CA ASN A 190 3.60 -17.52 -6.71
C ASN A 190 2.35 -17.03 -7.45
N ILE A 191 1.90 -17.85 -8.40
CA ILE A 191 0.78 -17.52 -9.29
C ILE A 191 -0.53 -17.36 -8.50
N LYS A 192 -0.75 -18.18 -7.47
CA LYS A 192 -1.96 -18.09 -6.64
C LYS A 192 -2.05 -16.73 -5.94
N TRP A 193 -0.94 -16.28 -5.35
CA TRP A 193 -0.86 -15.00 -4.67
C TRP A 193 -1.08 -13.83 -5.64
N ILE A 194 -0.40 -13.83 -6.80
CA ILE A 194 -0.49 -12.72 -7.75
C ILE A 194 -1.90 -12.59 -8.35
N CYS A 195 -2.57 -13.71 -8.64
CA CYS A 195 -3.95 -13.72 -9.08
C CYS A 195 -4.90 -13.20 -8.01
N ARG A 196 -4.72 -13.62 -6.75
CA ARG A 196 -5.51 -13.11 -5.62
C ARG A 196 -5.32 -11.60 -5.43
N ARG A 197 -4.09 -11.10 -5.53
CA ARG A 197 -3.79 -9.66 -5.54
C ARG A 197 -4.49 -8.95 -6.69
N GLY A 198 -4.44 -9.52 -7.90
CA GLY A 198 -5.15 -9.00 -9.07
C GLY A 198 -6.66 -8.88 -8.80
N TYR A 199 -7.28 -9.97 -8.35
CA TYR A 199 -8.70 -10.02 -8.00
C TYR A 199 -9.11 -8.95 -6.99
N ARG A 200 -8.37 -8.84 -5.88
CA ARG A 200 -8.57 -7.78 -4.88
C ARG A 200 -8.46 -6.38 -5.48
N GLY A 201 -7.39 -6.12 -6.24
CA GLY A 201 -7.20 -4.84 -6.91
C GLY A 201 -8.36 -4.49 -7.85
N GLY A 202 -8.92 -5.50 -8.52
CA GLY A 202 -10.14 -5.38 -9.31
C GLY A 202 -11.36 -4.95 -8.51
N GLN A 203 -11.62 -5.60 -7.37
CA GLN A 203 -12.74 -5.23 -6.49
C GLN A 203 -12.60 -3.79 -5.98
N GLN A 204 -11.39 -3.38 -5.58
CA GLN A 204 -11.13 -2.02 -5.12
C GLN A 204 -11.28 -0.98 -6.22
N PHE A 205 -10.82 -1.30 -7.45
CA PHE A 205 -11.04 -0.45 -8.60
C PHE A 205 -12.54 -0.25 -8.87
N TYR A 206 -13.34 -1.32 -8.81
CA TYR A 206 -14.78 -1.22 -9.01
C TYR A 206 -15.42 -0.28 -7.98
N LYS A 207 -15.14 -0.47 -6.68
CA LYS A 207 -15.68 0.39 -5.61
C LYS A 207 -15.34 1.86 -5.78
N ARG A 208 -14.13 2.16 -6.24
CA ARG A 208 -13.64 3.54 -6.38
C ARG A 208 -14.12 4.23 -7.64
N VAL A 209 -14.18 3.50 -8.75
CA VAL A 209 -14.39 4.09 -10.08
C VAL A 209 -15.76 3.74 -10.63
N VAL A 210 -16.12 2.47 -10.64
CA VAL A 210 -17.32 1.98 -11.34
C VAL A 210 -18.58 2.14 -10.47
N GLN A 211 -18.44 2.10 -9.15
CA GLN A 211 -19.57 2.23 -8.22
C GLN A 211 -20.33 3.55 -8.41
N SER A 212 -19.65 4.63 -8.80
CA SER A 212 -20.25 5.96 -9.04
C SER A 212 -20.90 6.10 -10.42
N TYR A 213 -20.74 5.13 -11.32
CA TYR A 213 -21.33 5.19 -12.65
C TYR A 213 -22.87 5.06 -12.59
N SER A 214 -23.53 5.67 -13.57
CA SER A 214 -24.96 5.46 -13.83
C SER A 214 -25.24 3.99 -14.22
N ALA A 215 -26.47 3.54 -14.05
CA ALA A 215 -26.84 2.15 -14.37
C ALA A 215 -26.51 1.74 -15.83
N PRO A 216 -26.77 2.57 -16.87
CA PRO A 216 -26.36 2.25 -18.24
C PRO A 216 -24.84 2.10 -18.39
N ASN A 217 -24.06 2.98 -17.75
CA ASN A 217 -22.61 2.95 -17.82
C ASN A 217 -22.03 1.74 -17.06
N LYS A 218 -22.65 1.32 -15.97
CA LYS A 218 -22.30 0.07 -15.27
C LYS A 218 -22.56 -1.15 -16.15
N PHE A 219 -23.71 -1.19 -16.82
CA PHE A 219 -24.03 -2.29 -17.75
C PHE A 219 -23.03 -2.35 -18.90
N LEU A 220 -22.75 -1.21 -19.56
CA LEU A 220 -21.75 -1.14 -20.62
C LEU A 220 -20.35 -1.57 -20.13
N TRP A 221 -19.93 -1.09 -18.95
CA TRP A 221 -18.66 -1.49 -18.34
C TRP A 221 -18.60 -3.00 -18.13
N PHE A 222 -19.66 -3.58 -17.56
CA PHE A 222 -19.79 -5.02 -17.30
C PHE A 222 -19.68 -5.83 -18.61
N SER A 223 -20.42 -5.46 -19.65
CA SER A 223 -20.36 -6.12 -20.96
C SER A 223 -18.96 -6.05 -21.58
N ILE A 224 -18.31 -4.89 -21.56
CA ILE A 224 -16.93 -4.72 -22.05
C ILE A 224 -15.96 -5.57 -21.23
N LYS A 225 -16.10 -5.61 -19.90
CA LYS A 225 -15.23 -6.44 -19.05
C LYS A 225 -15.40 -7.93 -19.32
N ILE A 226 -16.61 -8.42 -19.55
CA ILE A 226 -16.85 -9.82 -19.94
C ILE A 226 -16.12 -10.11 -21.26
N ALA A 227 -16.34 -9.30 -22.29
CA ALA A 227 -15.71 -9.51 -23.59
C ALA A 227 -14.18 -9.56 -23.48
N GLN A 228 -13.57 -8.59 -22.79
CA GLN A 228 -12.13 -8.57 -22.57
C GLN A 228 -11.62 -9.78 -21.78
N THR A 229 -12.36 -10.25 -20.78
CA THR A 229 -11.99 -11.42 -19.97
C THR A 229 -12.04 -12.72 -20.78
N ILE A 230 -13.07 -12.88 -21.62
CA ILE A 230 -13.20 -14.02 -22.53
C ILE A 230 -12.07 -14.00 -23.55
N THR A 231 -11.85 -12.88 -24.23
CA THR A 231 -10.76 -12.73 -25.21
C THR A 231 -9.40 -13.04 -24.58
N ALA A 232 -9.09 -12.45 -23.41
CA ALA A 232 -7.83 -12.71 -22.73
C ALA A 232 -7.66 -14.20 -22.35
N SER A 233 -8.73 -14.86 -21.90
CA SER A 233 -8.73 -16.29 -21.55
C SER A 233 -8.49 -17.18 -22.77
N LEU A 234 -9.09 -16.85 -23.93
CA LEU A 234 -8.91 -17.59 -25.17
C LEU A 234 -7.47 -17.56 -25.69
N PHE A 235 -6.79 -16.41 -25.58
CA PHE A 235 -5.40 -16.26 -26.03
C PHE A 235 -4.36 -16.69 -24.97
N LEU A 236 -4.76 -16.90 -23.72
CA LEU A 236 -3.82 -17.22 -22.63
C LEU A 236 -2.97 -18.48 -22.90
N PRO A 237 -3.49 -19.61 -23.41
CA PRO A 237 -2.67 -20.79 -23.70
C PRO A 237 -1.59 -20.52 -24.74
N ILE A 238 -1.92 -19.76 -25.78
CA ILE A 238 -0.99 -19.38 -26.85
C ILE A 238 0.11 -18.47 -26.27
N ILE A 239 -0.27 -17.48 -25.47
CA ILE A 239 0.68 -16.58 -24.80
C ILE A 239 1.57 -17.36 -23.83
N ALA A 240 1.06 -18.36 -23.13
CA ALA A 240 1.84 -19.18 -22.20
C ALA A 240 2.95 -19.99 -22.89
N ILE A 241 2.70 -20.44 -24.13
CA ILE A 241 3.72 -21.11 -24.97
C ILE A 241 4.80 -20.11 -25.41
N VAL A 242 4.41 -18.90 -25.82
CA VAL A 242 5.34 -17.87 -26.33
C VAL A 242 6.15 -17.20 -25.22
N SER A 243 5.49 -16.85 -24.11
CA SER A 243 6.11 -16.17 -22.98
C SER A 243 5.33 -16.41 -21.69
N PHE A 244 5.85 -17.30 -20.84
CA PHE A 244 5.29 -17.56 -19.52
C PHE A 244 5.14 -16.28 -18.69
N SER A 245 6.11 -15.36 -18.73
CA SER A 245 6.02 -14.11 -17.98
C SER A 245 4.84 -13.23 -18.42
N GLN A 246 4.58 -13.14 -19.72
CA GLN A 246 3.40 -12.41 -20.22
C GLN A 246 2.10 -13.13 -19.86
N ALA A 247 2.09 -14.46 -19.89
CA ALA A 247 0.92 -15.23 -19.47
C ALA A 247 0.54 -14.97 -18.01
N VAL A 248 1.52 -14.86 -17.10
CA VAL A 248 1.25 -14.51 -15.69
C VAL A 248 0.67 -13.10 -15.55
N ILE A 249 1.14 -12.14 -16.35
CA ILE A 249 0.59 -10.77 -16.38
C ILE A 249 -0.87 -10.79 -16.86
N ILE A 250 -1.16 -11.50 -17.95
CA ILE A 250 -2.52 -11.63 -18.50
C ILE A 250 -3.43 -12.36 -17.51
N LEU A 251 -2.95 -13.43 -16.87
CA LEU A 251 -3.70 -14.16 -15.86
C LEU A 251 -4.03 -13.28 -14.64
N THR A 252 -3.11 -12.40 -14.23
CA THR A 252 -3.36 -11.41 -13.18
C THR A 252 -4.42 -10.39 -13.61
N ARG A 253 -4.40 -9.95 -14.87
CA ARG A 253 -5.42 -9.03 -15.43
C ARG A 253 -6.80 -9.68 -15.58
N ILE A 254 -6.85 -10.96 -15.95
CA ILE A 254 -8.07 -11.77 -15.94
C ILE A 254 -8.62 -11.83 -14.52
N SER A 255 -7.77 -12.18 -13.54
CA SER A 255 -8.15 -12.22 -12.13
C SER A 255 -8.68 -10.88 -11.64
N ALA A 256 -8.05 -9.77 -12.02
CA ALA A 256 -8.53 -8.42 -11.71
C ALA A 256 -9.88 -8.10 -12.37
N SER A 257 -10.11 -8.55 -13.60
CA SER A 257 -11.40 -8.39 -14.28
C SER A 257 -12.49 -9.20 -13.58
N MET A 258 -12.19 -10.43 -13.15
CA MET A 258 -13.11 -11.23 -12.33
C MET A 258 -13.45 -10.54 -11.01
N GLY A 259 -12.49 -9.88 -10.36
CA GLY A 259 -12.75 -9.06 -9.17
C GLY A 259 -13.67 -7.87 -9.44
N GLN A 260 -13.55 -7.21 -10.59
CA GLN A 260 -14.49 -6.14 -10.96
C GLN A 260 -15.90 -6.68 -11.24
N LEU A 261 -16.00 -7.81 -11.94
CA LEU A 261 -17.26 -8.46 -12.26
C LEU A 261 -17.97 -8.97 -10.99
N SER A 262 -17.23 -9.51 -10.02
CA SER A 262 -17.80 -9.99 -8.76
C SER A 262 -18.51 -8.88 -7.98
N MET A 263 -17.93 -7.67 -7.95
CA MET A 263 -18.59 -6.51 -7.35
C MET A 263 -19.82 -6.04 -8.13
N SER A 264 -19.83 -6.24 -9.45
CA SER A 264 -20.97 -5.87 -10.31
C SER A 264 -22.22 -6.70 -10.01
N ILE A 265 -22.03 -7.93 -9.52
CA ILE A 265 -23.11 -8.85 -9.14
C ILE A 265 -23.36 -8.88 -7.61
N GLY A 266 -22.79 -7.92 -6.86
CA GLY A 266 -23.07 -7.72 -5.44
C GLY A 266 -22.25 -8.59 -4.47
N MET A 267 -21.17 -9.23 -4.92
CA MET A 267 -20.29 -9.97 -3.99
C MET A 267 -19.56 -9.04 -3.02
N SER A 268 -19.20 -9.57 -1.86
CA SER A 268 -18.43 -8.85 -0.85
C SER A 268 -16.95 -8.73 -1.24
N CYS A 269 -16.28 -7.68 -0.74
CA CYS A 269 -14.85 -7.52 -0.95
C CYS A 269 -14.06 -8.60 -0.22
N TYR A 270 -13.03 -9.09 -0.89
CA TYR A 270 -12.04 -9.95 -0.30
C TYR A 270 -11.33 -9.22 0.84
N GLN A 271 -11.31 -9.85 2.01
CA GLN A 271 -10.74 -9.30 3.22
C GLN A 271 -9.32 -9.84 3.42
N GLU A 272 -8.33 -9.10 2.92
CA GLU A 272 -6.91 -9.47 3.01
C GLU A 272 -6.46 -9.67 4.45
N TYR A 273 -6.78 -8.71 5.33
CA TYR A 273 -6.36 -8.73 6.72
C TYR A 273 -7.34 -9.50 7.61
N ARG A 274 -8.21 -10.35 7.05
CA ARG A 274 -9.04 -11.24 7.86
C ARG A 274 -8.18 -12.42 8.35
N PRO A 275 -8.18 -12.75 9.65
CA PRO A 275 -7.41 -13.87 10.17
C PRO A 275 -7.86 -15.20 9.53
N ASP A 276 -6.90 -16.10 9.24
CA ASP A 276 -7.14 -17.37 8.54
C ASP A 276 -8.18 -18.27 9.25
N ARG A 277 -8.29 -18.18 10.58
CA ARG A 277 -9.32 -18.89 11.38
C ARG A 277 -10.77 -18.50 11.04
N TYR A 278 -10.98 -17.43 10.27
CA TYR A 278 -12.30 -17.01 9.77
C TYR A 278 -12.39 -16.99 8.24
N ARG A 279 -11.38 -17.48 7.51
CA ARG A 279 -11.43 -17.63 6.04
C ARG A 279 -12.19 -18.89 5.62
N THR A 280 -12.38 -19.85 6.51
CA THR A 280 -13.26 -21.02 6.33
C THR A 280 -14.71 -20.64 6.69
N GLY A 281 -15.40 -19.96 5.78
CA GLY A 281 -16.78 -19.52 6.03
C GLY A 281 -17.42 -18.73 4.89
N SER A 282 -17.08 -19.06 3.64
CA SER A 282 -17.85 -18.70 2.46
C SER A 282 -17.31 -19.52 1.29
N GLU A 283 -18.05 -20.59 0.96
CA GLU A 283 -17.95 -21.34 -0.30
C GLU A 283 -18.09 -20.41 -1.51
#